data_AF-A0A6M2CIS2-F1
#
_entry.id   AF-A0A6M2CIS2-F1
#
_cell.length_a   1.000
_cell.length_b   1.000
_cell.length_c   1.000
_cell.angle_alpha   90.00
_cell.angle_beta   90.00
_cell.angle_gamma   90.00
#
_symmetry.space_group_name_H-M   'P 1'
#
loop_
_entity.id
_entity.type
_entity.pdbx_description
1 polymer ?
#
loop_
_entity_poly.entity_id
_entity_poly.type
_entity_poly.pdbx_seq_one_letter_code
_entity_poly.pdbx_strand_id
1 'polypeptide(L)'
;EFEDVVVNVSFFTPSRLRVQMVPDGHSYHPIVLEEDNLQRCNENDTGYELLLGESGRLFGIAVTRKENGAVIFDTRLPGTVLSKQFLQVSTRLTTANIFGLGGLSPKETLKQDINWKTVTFFNKRINGRPSEYFGVHHFYMVVEEDGKANGLFLRNGNAMDVLLQPEKVITFRTTGGLLDFDIFLGDSPDDVLRQFTELVGRPAMPPLWALGHHVSVAADVEISQVWRLLQMLNESGIEVLCISIKESQTENLQPMTL
;
A
#
# COMPACT_ATOMS: atom_id res chain seq x y z
N GLU A 1 1.17 -19.01 -20.24
CA GLU A 1 0.61 -17.64 -20.19
C GLU A 1 -0.88 -17.75 -20.43
N PHE A 2 -1.66 -16.73 -20.08
CA PHE A 2 -3.09 -16.72 -20.41
C PHE A 2 -3.27 -16.35 -21.88
N GLU A 3 -4.20 -17.02 -22.56
CA GLU A 3 -4.49 -16.75 -23.97
C GLU A 3 -5.28 -15.44 -24.11
N ASP A 4 -6.33 -15.30 -23.29
CA ASP A 4 -7.22 -14.14 -23.28
C ASP A 4 -7.28 -13.49 -21.89
N VAL A 5 -7.39 -12.16 -21.87
CA VAL A 5 -7.48 -11.36 -20.64
C VAL A 5 -8.56 -10.29 -20.82
N VAL A 6 -9.49 -10.27 -19.89
CA VAL A 6 -10.57 -9.28 -19.81
C VAL A 6 -10.11 -8.13 -18.92
N VAL A 7 -10.32 -6.90 -19.40
CA VAL A 7 -10.07 -5.69 -18.60
C VAL A 7 -11.39 -5.09 -18.16
N ASN A 8 -11.61 -5.08 -16.85
CA ASN A 8 -12.77 -4.48 -16.23
C ASN A 8 -12.36 -3.13 -15.63
N VAL A 9 -13.12 -2.08 -15.96
CA VAL A 9 -12.91 -0.74 -15.40
C VAL A 9 -14.18 -0.31 -14.69
N SER A 10 -14.02 0.16 -13.46
CA SER A 10 -15.12 0.65 -12.63
C SER A 10 -14.85 2.08 -12.18
N PHE A 11 -15.79 2.97 -12.52
CA PHE A 11 -15.76 4.38 -12.17
C PHE A 11 -16.50 4.60 -10.84
N PHE A 12 -15.79 4.82 -9.74
CA PHE A 12 -16.41 4.92 -8.42
C PHE A 12 -16.78 6.36 -8.07
N THR A 13 -15.83 7.28 -8.23
CA THR A 13 -16.04 8.71 -7.98
C THR A 13 -15.39 9.51 -9.10
N PRO A 14 -15.64 10.83 -9.18
CA PRO A 14 -14.96 11.69 -10.14
C PRO A 14 -13.42 11.68 -10.00
N SER A 15 -12.90 11.15 -8.90
CA SER A 15 -11.48 11.14 -8.56
C SER A 15 -10.91 9.74 -8.31
N ARG A 16 -11.73 8.68 -8.34
CA ARG A 16 -11.33 7.28 -8.07
C ARG A 16 -11.88 6.33 -9.10
N LEU A 17 -11.00 5.49 -9.64
CA LEU A 17 -11.34 4.36 -10.51
C LEU A 17 -10.60 3.10 -10.09
N ARG A 18 -11.15 1.95 -10.51
CA ARG A 18 -10.53 0.64 -10.35
C ARG A 18 -10.36 -0.01 -11.72
N VAL A 19 -9.18 -0.57 -11.96
CA VAL A 19 -8.81 -1.25 -13.20
C VAL A 19 -8.35 -2.66 -12.85
N GLN A 20 -9.04 -3.66 -13.39
CA GLN A 20 -8.75 -5.08 -13.16
C GLN A 20 -8.40 -5.76 -14.48
N MET A 21 -7.28 -6.47 -14.51
CA MET A 21 -6.93 -7.39 -15.60
C MET A 21 -7.16 -8.82 -15.11
N VAL A 22 -8.18 -9.48 -15.67
CA VAL A 22 -8.63 -10.81 -15.26
C VAL A 22 -8.45 -11.78 -16.43
N PRO A 23 -7.69 -12.86 -16.27
CA PRO A 23 -7.60 -13.89 -17.31
C PRO A 23 -8.96 -14.51 -17.61
N ASP A 24 -9.29 -14.67 -18.89
CA ASP A 24 -10.55 -15.29 -19.30
C ASP A 24 -10.55 -16.80 -18.95
N GLY A 25 -11.72 -17.34 -18.63
CA GLY A 25 -11.89 -18.77 -18.30
C GLY A 25 -11.24 -19.24 -16.98
N HIS A 26 -10.68 -18.33 -16.17
CA HIS A 26 -10.04 -18.67 -14.90
C HIS A 26 -10.73 -18.00 -13.70
N SER A 27 -11.06 -18.81 -12.68
CA SER A 27 -11.61 -18.29 -11.43
C SER A 27 -10.51 -17.71 -10.54
N TYR A 28 -10.69 -16.46 -10.13
CA TYR A 28 -9.87 -15.78 -9.13
C TYR A 28 -10.74 -15.22 -8.02
N HIS A 29 -10.16 -15.09 -6.82
CA HIS A 29 -10.81 -14.46 -5.69
C HIS A 29 -10.21 -13.05 -5.51
N PRO A 30 -10.86 -11.99 -6.03
CA PRO A 30 -10.39 -10.63 -5.80
C PRO A 30 -10.51 -10.28 -4.32
N ILE A 31 -9.67 -9.37 -3.86
CA ILE A 31 -9.83 -8.75 -2.53
C ILE A 31 -11.00 -7.78 -2.63
N VAL A 32 -12.14 -8.18 -2.04
CA VAL A 32 -13.36 -7.37 -1.98
C VAL A 32 -13.29 -6.48 -0.74
N LEU A 33 -13.53 -5.18 -0.95
CA LEU A 33 -13.64 -4.19 0.13
C LEU A 33 -15.09 -3.72 0.22
N GLU A 34 -15.53 -3.28 1.40
CA GLU A 34 -16.92 -2.83 1.61
C GLU A 34 -17.32 -1.72 0.62
N GLU A 35 -16.34 -0.86 0.30
CA GLU A 35 -16.50 0.32 -0.55
C GLU A 35 -16.67 0.00 -2.03
N ASP A 36 -16.53 -1.28 -2.40
CA ASP A 36 -16.86 -1.77 -3.75
C ASP A 36 -18.37 -1.79 -4.00
N ASN A 37 -19.20 -1.77 -2.94
CA ASN A 37 -20.66 -1.76 -3.03
C ASN A 37 -21.26 -0.35 -3.20
N LEU A 38 -20.44 0.70 -3.17
CA LEU A 38 -20.90 2.07 -3.31
C LEU A 38 -21.38 2.36 -4.73
N GLN A 39 -22.27 3.35 -4.83
CA GLN A 39 -22.82 3.80 -6.11
C GLN A 39 -21.70 4.31 -7.03
N ARG A 40 -21.71 3.83 -8.27
CA ARG A 40 -20.74 4.18 -9.31
C ARG A 40 -21.13 5.51 -9.98
N CYS A 41 -20.13 6.28 -10.39
CA CYS A 41 -20.32 7.48 -11.20
C CYS A 41 -20.33 7.13 -12.70
N ASN A 42 -20.91 8.00 -13.52
CA ASN A 42 -20.80 7.86 -14.97
C ASN A 42 -19.41 8.29 -15.43
N GLU A 43 -18.93 7.66 -16.50
CA GLU A 43 -17.65 8.01 -17.13
C GLU A 43 -17.57 9.48 -17.57
N ASN A 44 -18.68 10.08 -17.97
CA ASN A 44 -18.71 11.49 -18.39
C ASN A 44 -18.48 12.48 -17.24
N ASP A 45 -18.79 12.07 -16.01
CA ASP A 45 -18.74 12.93 -14.81
C ASP A 45 -17.40 12.84 -14.07
N THR A 46 -16.40 12.14 -14.64
CA THR A 46 -15.09 11.94 -14.03
C THR A 46 -14.13 13.10 -14.29
N GLY A 47 -13.18 13.33 -13.39
CA GLY A 47 -12.05 14.25 -13.55
C GLY A 47 -10.87 13.65 -14.33
N TYR A 48 -11.04 12.45 -14.91
CA TYR A 48 -10.01 11.71 -15.61
C TYR A 48 -10.54 11.08 -16.91
N GLU A 49 -9.65 10.88 -17.86
CA GLU A 49 -9.92 10.18 -19.12
C GLU A 49 -9.23 8.83 -19.13
N LEU A 50 -9.94 7.82 -19.62
CA LEU A 50 -9.44 6.47 -19.80
C LEU A 50 -9.24 6.22 -21.29
N LEU A 51 -8.06 5.75 -21.66
CA LEU A 51 -7.77 5.24 -23.00
C LEU A 51 -7.38 3.77 -22.91
N LEU A 52 -8.16 2.92 -23.57
CA LEU A 52 -7.85 1.51 -23.76
C LEU A 52 -7.12 1.32 -25.08
N GLY A 53 -6.11 0.46 -25.09
CA GLY A 53 -5.32 0.15 -26.28
C GLY A 53 -6.17 -0.35 -27.45
N GLU A 54 -5.87 0.15 -28.64
CA GLU A 54 -6.54 -0.25 -29.88
C GLU A 54 -5.97 -1.56 -30.44
N SER A 55 -6.81 -2.30 -31.16
CA SER A 55 -6.39 -3.51 -31.86
C SER A 55 -5.25 -3.23 -32.86
N GLY A 56 -4.22 -4.07 -32.87
CA GLY A 56 -3.03 -3.90 -33.72
C GLY A 56 -1.91 -3.03 -33.13
N ARG A 57 -2.06 -2.52 -31.90
CA ARG A 57 -1.01 -1.84 -31.13
C ARG A 57 -0.67 -2.64 -29.86
N LEU A 58 0.41 -2.24 -29.18
CA LEU A 58 0.71 -2.73 -27.84
C LEU A 58 -0.49 -2.42 -26.93
N PHE A 59 -1.11 -3.49 -26.41
CA PHE A 59 -2.20 -3.36 -25.44
C PHE A 59 -1.70 -2.61 -24.20
N GLY A 60 -2.51 -1.68 -23.72
CA GLY A 60 -2.23 -0.92 -22.51
C GLY A 60 -3.40 -0.04 -22.14
N ILE A 61 -3.33 0.48 -20.93
CA ILE A 61 -4.36 1.31 -20.31
C ILE A 61 -3.67 2.62 -19.94
N ALA A 62 -4.24 3.73 -20.37
CA ALA A 62 -3.79 5.04 -19.94
C ALA A 62 -4.91 5.78 -19.21
N VAL A 63 -4.58 6.38 -18.07
CA VAL A 63 -5.44 7.25 -17.28
C VAL A 63 -4.78 8.61 -17.21
N THR A 64 -5.50 9.63 -17.64
CA THR A 64 -5.01 11.01 -17.72
C THR A 64 -5.94 11.91 -16.93
N ARG A 65 -5.40 12.85 -16.17
CA ARG A 65 -6.20 13.89 -15.50
C ARG A 65 -6.72 14.89 -16.54
N LYS A 66 -8.04 15.15 -16.57
CA LYS A 66 -8.66 16.05 -17.56
C LYS A 66 -8.17 17.48 -17.45
N GLU A 67 -7.95 17.95 -16.23
CA GLU A 67 -7.68 19.37 -15.97
C GLU A 67 -6.33 19.85 -16.49
N ASN A 68 -5.26 19.05 -16.34
CA ASN A 68 -3.89 19.43 -16.70
C ASN A 68 -3.24 18.49 -17.72
N GLY A 69 -3.93 17.42 -18.15
CA GLY A 69 -3.40 16.42 -19.08
C GLY A 69 -2.32 15.51 -18.49
N ALA A 70 -2.13 15.51 -17.16
CA ALA A 70 -1.11 14.68 -16.52
C ALA A 70 -1.45 13.19 -16.66
N VAL A 71 -0.48 12.40 -17.12
CA VAL A 71 -0.59 10.94 -17.23
C VAL A 71 -0.34 10.33 -15.86
N ILE A 72 -1.37 9.69 -15.30
CA ILE A 72 -1.38 9.14 -13.93
C ILE A 72 -1.02 7.65 -13.94
N PHE A 73 -1.52 6.93 -14.94
CA PHE A 73 -1.27 5.51 -15.15
C PHE A 73 -1.14 5.27 -16.64
N ASP A 74 -0.09 4.61 -17.10
CA ASP A 74 0.11 4.28 -18.52
C ASP A 74 0.89 2.98 -18.67
N THR A 75 0.17 1.91 -18.96
CA THR A 75 0.73 0.57 -19.15
C THR A 75 1.11 0.24 -20.58
N ARG A 76 1.09 1.23 -21.50
CA ARG A 76 1.57 1.07 -22.88
C ARG A 76 3.10 1.07 -22.92
N LEU A 77 3.66 0.07 -22.26
CA LEU A 77 5.07 -0.23 -22.12
C LEU A 77 5.28 -1.71 -22.49
N PRO A 78 6.41 -2.07 -23.12
CA PRO A 78 6.70 -3.46 -23.42
C PRO A 78 6.92 -4.28 -22.14
N GLY A 79 6.76 -5.60 -22.26
CA GLY A 79 7.09 -6.54 -21.18
C GLY A 79 5.94 -6.83 -20.21
N THR A 80 4.69 -6.50 -20.54
CA THR A 80 3.53 -7.04 -19.82
C THR A 80 3.49 -8.56 -20.01
N VAL A 81 3.42 -9.31 -18.90
CA VAL A 81 3.33 -10.78 -18.91
C VAL A 81 2.22 -11.18 -17.97
N LEU A 82 1.28 -12.00 -18.43
CA LEU A 82 0.18 -12.49 -17.59
C LEU A 82 0.18 -14.02 -17.65
N SER A 83 0.59 -14.64 -16.55
CA SER A 83 0.62 -16.09 -16.39
C SER A 83 0.22 -16.51 -14.97
N LYS A 84 -0.08 -17.80 -14.79
CA LYS A 84 -0.59 -18.34 -13.53
C LYS A 84 0.24 -18.01 -12.29
N GLN A 85 1.57 -17.97 -12.42
CA GLN A 85 2.49 -17.73 -11.30
C GLN A 85 3.46 -16.57 -11.53
N PHE A 86 3.22 -15.77 -12.56
CA PHE A 86 4.01 -14.58 -12.85
C PHE A 86 3.15 -13.57 -13.60
N LEU A 87 2.83 -12.48 -12.93
CA LEU A 87 2.17 -11.32 -13.52
C LEU A 87 3.16 -10.16 -13.48
N GLN A 88 3.35 -9.49 -14.62
CA GLN A 88 4.18 -8.32 -14.74
C GLN A 88 3.43 -7.24 -15.52
N VAL A 89 3.44 -6.02 -14.98
CA VAL A 89 2.98 -4.83 -15.67
C VAL A 89 3.83 -3.64 -15.25
N SER A 90 4.12 -2.76 -16.20
CA SER A 90 4.83 -1.51 -15.94
C SER A 90 3.89 -0.33 -16.17
N THR A 91 4.05 0.73 -15.39
CA THR A 91 3.38 2.02 -15.63
C THR A 91 4.37 3.17 -15.50
N ARG A 92 4.11 4.26 -16.23
CA ARG A 92 4.81 5.52 -16.05
C ARG A 92 4.30 6.24 -14.79
N LEU A 93 5.20 6.95 -14.12
CA LEU A 93 4.94 7.88 -13.02
C LEU A 93 4.91 9.30 -13.59
N THR A 94 4.04 10.15 -13.05
CA THR A 94 3.95 11.56 -13.46
C THR A 94 5.25 12.33 -13.13
N THR A 95 5.81 12.07 -11.95
CA THR A 95 7.08 12.66 -11.47
C THR A 95 7.94 11.61 -10.78
N ALA A 96 9.15 12.00 -10.37
CA ALA A 96 10.01 11.17 -9.52
C ALA A 96 9.71 11.33 -8.01
N ASN A 97 8.68 12.09 -7.63
CA ASN A 97 8.32 12.37 -6.23
C ASN A 97 7.35 11.31 -5.70
N ILE A 98 7.84 10.07 -5.61
CA ILE A 98 7.09 8.91 -5.13
C ILE A 98 7.31 8.68 -3.63
N PHE A 99 6.23 8.37 -2.93
CA PHE A 99 6.13 8.12 -1.50
C PHE A 99 5.28 6.88 -1.22
N GLY A 100 5.50 6.19 -0.10
CA GLY A 100 4.82 4.92 0.21
C GLY A 100 5.66 3.71 -0.15
N LEU A 101 5.04 2.63 -0.65
CA LEU A 101 5.63 1.30 -0.84
C LEU A 101 6.17 0.75 0.49
N GLY A 102 5.25 0.23 1.33
CA GLY A 102 5.58 -0.25 2.69
C GLY A 102 6.71 -1.27 2.74
N GLY A 103 7.31 -1.46 3.92
CA GLY A 103 8.49 -2.31 4.07
C GLY A 103 9.81 -1.56 3.84
N LEU A 104 9.91 -0.33 4.33
CA LEU A 104 11.13 0.48 4.23
C LEU A 104 12.09 0.21 5.38
N SER A 105 13.38 0.30 5.06
CA SER A 105 14.46 0.20 6.03
C SER A 105 14.49 1.45 6.90
N PRO A 106 14.92 1.37 8.18
CA PRO A 106 15.21 2.54 8.99
C PRO A 106 16.20 3.54 8.35
N LYS A 107 16.92 3.12 7.30
CA LYS A 107 17.93 3.91 6.58
C LYS A 107 17.40 4.65 5.35
N GLU A 108 16.12 4.52 5.03
CA GLU A 108 15.55 5.13 3.82
C GLU A 108 14.85 6.45 4.12
N THR A 109 14.89 7.36 3.15
CA THR A 109 14.13 8.61 3.19
C THR A 109 12.65 8.35 2.90
N LEU A 110 11.78 9.28 3.32
CA LEU A 110 10.34 9.20 3.02
C LEU A 110 10.05 9.15 1.51
N LYS A 111 10.81 9.92 0.71
CA LYS A 111 10.82 9.84 -0.75
C LYS A 111 11.59 8.61 -1.21
N GLN A 112 11.03 7.85 -2.13
CA GLN A 112 11.69 6.67 -2.70
C GLN A 112 12.81 7.07 -3.68
N ASP A 113 13.91 6.33 -3.64
CA ASP A 113 14.90 6.32 -4.72
C ASP A 113 14.36 5.49 -5.88
N ILE A 114 14.42 6.07 -7.09
CA ILE A 114 13.95 5.42 -8.32
C ILE A 114 15.09 4.89 -9.17
N ASN A 115 16.34 4.96 -8.72
CA ASN A 115 17.48 4.50 -9.49
C ASN A 115 17.67 2.98 -9.40
N TRP A 116 16.90 2.23 -10.19
CA TRP A 116 16.94 0.77 -10.27
C TRP A 116 16.75 0.09 -8.90
N LYS A 117 15.83 0.64 -8.10
CA LYS A 117 15.52 0.14 -6.76
C LYS A 117 14.42 -0.92 -6.83
N THR A 118 14.64 -2.06 -6.22
CA THR A 118 13.61 -3.09 -6.03
C THR A 118 13.10 -3.06 -4.59
N VAL A 119 11.78 -3.03 -4.41
CA VAL A 119 11.10 -3.19 -3.13
C VAL A 119 10.37 -4.53 -3.14
N THR A 120 10.73 -5.42 -2.22
CA THR A 120 10.14 -6.76 -2.11
C THR A 120 9.08 -6.80 -1.03
N PHE A 121 7.89 -7.29 -1.38
CA PHE A 121 6.75 -7.43 -0.50
C PHE A 121 6.50 -8.89 -0.17
N PHE A 122 6.86 -9.27 1.06
CA PHE A 122 6.52 -10.57 1.61
C PHE A 122 6.62 -10.55 3.14
N ASN A 123 5.53 -10.91 3.82
CA ASN A 123 5.53 -11.00 5.28
C ASN A 123 6.46 -12.13 5.73
N LYS A 124 7.64 -11.78 6.24
CA LYS A 124 8.67 -12.73 6.66
C LYS A 124 9.01 -12.55 8.14
N ARG A 125 9.28 -13.67 8.80
CA ARG A 125 9.95 -13.70 10.10
C ARG A 125 11.43 -14.07 9.91
N ILE A 126 12.33 -13.38 10.59
CA ILE A 126 13.76 -13.66 10.64
C ILE A 126 14.08 -14.06 12.09
N ASN A 127 14.66 -15.24 12.29
CA ASN A 127 14.99 -15.80 13.62
C ASN A 127 13.79 -15.80 14.59
N GLY A 128 12.61 -16.21 14.11
CA GLY A 128 11.38 -16.24 14.91
C GLY A 128 10.78 -14.86 15.19
N ARG A 129 11.43 -13.75 14.83
CA ARG A 129 10.91 -12.39 14.98
C ARG A 129 10.31 -11.89 13.66
N PRO A 130 9.24 -11.10 13.67
CA PRO A 130 8.90 -10.25 12.54
C PRO A 130 10.16 -9.60 11.97
N SER A 131 10.34 -9.66 10.65
CA SER A 131 11.29 -8.79 9.95
C SER A 131 11.07 -7.34 10.42
N GLU A 132 12.14 -6.52 10.52
CA GLU A 132 12.03 -5.08 10.83
C GLU A 132 11.10 -4.33 9.85
N TYR A 133 10.81 -4.97 8.72
CA TYR A 133 9.96 -4.55 7.61
C TYR A 133 8.61 -5.27 7.68
N PHE A 134 7.95 -5.26 8.83
CA PHE A 134 6.70 -5.97 9.03
C PHE A 134 5.53 -5.23 8.36
N GLY A 135 4.67 -5.98 7.69
CA GLY A 135 3.54 -5.43 6.95
C GLY A 135 3.87 -5.20 5.47
N VAL A 136 2.89 -5.52 4.64
CA VAL A 136 2.97 -5.40 3.19
C VAL A 136 1.91 -4.40 2.76
N HIS A 137 2.33 -3.28 2.18
CA HIS A 137 1.44 -2.21 1.73
C HIS A 137 1.79 -1.80 0.30
N HIS A 138 1.02 -2.31 -0.66
CA HIS A 138 1.17 -2.03 -2.09
C HIS A 138 0.51 -0.71 -2.51
N PHE A 139 0.69 0.33 -1.71
CA PHE A 139 0.19 1.67 -1.97
C PHE A 139 1.35 2.62 -2.15
N TYR A 140 1.30 3.44 -3.19
CA TYR A 140 2.19 4.58 -3.33
C TYR A 140 1.41 5.83 -3.76
N MET A 141 2.00 6.98 -3.48
CA MET A 141 1.52 8.29 -3.88
C MET A 141 2.63 9.03 -4.62
N VAL A 142 2.26 9.77 -5.67
CA VAL A 142 3.15 10.63 -6.43
C VAL A 142 2.65 12.06 -6.30
N VAL A 143 3.56 12.97 -5.96
CA VAL A 143 3.28 14.41 -5.96
C VAL A 143 3.67 15.00 -7.32
N GLU A 144 2.71 15.60 -7.99
CA GLU A 144 2.84 16.23 -9.30
C GLU A 144 3.58 17.58 -9.21
N GLU A 145 4.08 18.11 -10.33
CA GLU A 145 4.85 19.36 -10.35
C GLU A 145 4.00 20.60 -9.95
N ASP A 146 2.68 20.53 -10.13
CA ASP A 146 1.73 21.59 -9.78
C ASP A 146 1.23 21.49 -8.32
N GLY A 147 1.76 20.54 -7.53
CA GLY A 147 1.40 20.30 -6.14
C GLY A 147 0.20 19.36 -5.94
N LYS A 148 -0.47 18.95 -7.04
CA LYS A 148 -1.49 17.89 -6.97
C LYS A 148 -0.84 16.55 -6.68
N ALA A 149 -1.67 15.55 -6.42
CA ALA A 149 -1.19 14.21 -6.17
C ALA A 149 -2.06 13.15 -6.82
N ASN A 150 -1.44 12.00 -7.06
CA ASN A 150 -2.14 10.79 -7.41
C ASN A 150 -1.63 9.62 -6.56
N GLY A 151 -2.48 8.63 -6.38
CA GLY A 151 -2.18 7.43 -5.62
C GLY A 151 -2.54 6.19 -6.42
N LEU A 152 -1.81 5.11 -6.18
CA LEU A 152 -2.11 3.82 -6.76
C LEU A 152 -1.97 2.74 -5.69
N PHE A 153 -3.00 1.91 -5.57
CA PHE A 153 -3.07 0.77 -4.68
C PHE A 153 -3.26 -0.51 -5.49
N LEU A 154 -2.36 -1.48 -5.33
CA LEU A 154 -2.51 -2.81 -5.93
C LEU A 154 -3.12 -3.78 -4.92
N ARG A 155 -4.36 -4.20 -5.17
CA ARG A 155 -5.07 -5.22 -4.39
C ARG A 155 -4.56 -6.61 -4.72
N ASN A 156 -3.45 -6.99 -4.10
CA ASN A 156 -2.87 -8.31 -4.27
C ASN A 156 -2.20 -8.76 -2.97
N GLY A 157 -2.42 -10.01 -2.56
CA GLY A 157 -1.87 -10.59 -1.33
C GLY A 157 -0.70 -11.56 -1.58
N ASN A 158 -0.32 -11.78 -2.83
CA ASN A 158 0.78 -12.66 -3.21
C ASN A 158 2.14 -11.95 -3.01
N ALA A 159 3.21 -12.75 -2.93
CA ALA A 159 4.56 -12.22 -2.91
C ALA A 159 4.84 -11.44 -4.20
N MET A 160 5.40 -10.25 -4.07
CA MET A 160 5.69 -9.40 -5.21
C MET A 160 6.95 -8.57 -5.04
N ASP A 161 7.54 -8.19 -6.18
CA ASP A 161 8.58 -7.18 -6.28
C ASP A 161 8.05 -5.99 -7.05
N VAL A 162 8.46 -4.80 -6.61
CA VAL A 162 8.22 -3.54 -7.32
C VAL A 162 9.57 -2.94 -7.68
N LEU A 163 9.81 -2.77 -8.98
CA LEU A 163 11.03 -2.17 -9.52
C LEU A 163 10.77 -0.72 -9.91
N LEU A 164 11.54 0.20 -9.35
CA LEU A 164 11.55 1.62 -9.67
C LEU A 164 12.73 1.93 -10.59
N GLN A 165 12.48 2.69 -11.66
CA GLN A 165 13.45 3.00 -12.71
C GLN A 165 13.61 4.53 -12.89
N PRO A 166 14.82 5.01 -13.23
CA PRO A 166 15.12 6.44 -13.40
C PRO A 166 14.21 7.16 -14.39
N GLU A 167 13.72 6.44 -15.40
CA GLU A 167 12.84 6.93 -16.47
C GLU A 167 11.40 7.16 -15.99
N LYS A 168 11.17 7.30 -14.68
CA LYS A 168 9.85 7.43 -14.05
C LYS A 168 8.95 6.25 -14.40
N VAL A 169 9.49 5.04 -14.33
CA VAL A 169 8.73 3.80 -14.58
C VAL A 169 8.74 2.96 -13.31
N ILE A 170 7.58 2.43 -12.98
CA ILE A 170 7.39 1.44 -11.92
C ILE A 170 6.87 0.15 -12.53
N THR A 171 7.52 -0.97 -12.19
CA THR A 171 7.15 -2.30 -12.67
C THR A 171 6.75 -3.17 -11.51
N PHE A 172 5.54 -3.70 -11.56
CA PHE A 172 5.04 -4.69 -10.62
C PHE A 172 5.31 -6.09 -11.13
N ARG A 173 5.83 -6.96 -10.28
CA ARG A 173 6.05 -8.39 -10.54
C ARG A 173 5.48 -9.20 -9.40
N THR A 174 4.36 -9.87 -9.60
CA THR A 174 3.72 -10.69 -8.57
C THR A 174 3.71 -12.17 -8.95
N THR A 175 3.81 -13.02 -7.94
CA THR A 175 3.79 -14.49 -8.07
C THR A 175 2.40 -15.09 -8.30
N GLY A 176 1.37 -14.26 -8.39
CA GLY A 176 0.00 -14.68 -8.69
C GLY A 176 -1.05 -13.64 -8.31
N GLY A 177 -2.29 -14.10 -8.16
CA GLY A 177 -3.43 -13.23 -7.87
C GLY A 177 -3.94 -12.51 -9.12
N LEU A 178 -4.35 -11.25 -8.97
CA LEU A 178 -4.84 -10.39 -10.05
C LEU A 178 -4.05 -9.09 -10.09
N LEU A 179 -4.00 -8.47 -11.27
CA LEU A 179 -3.61 -7.07 -11.39
C LEU A 179 -4.86 -6.21 -11.21
N ASP A 180 -5.07 -5.77 -9.98
CA ASP A 180 -6.27 -5.07 -9.53
C ASP A 180 -5.86 -3.75 -8.88
N PHE A 181 -5.95 -2.68 -9.66
CA PHE A 181 -5.45 -1.36 -9.29
C PHE A 181 -6.59 -0.43 -8.93
N ASP A 182 -6.56 0.15 -7.74
CA ASP A 182 -7.27 1.40 -7.47
C ASP A 182 -6.36 2.57 -7.75
N ILE A 183 -6.88 3.53 -8.50
CA ILE A 183 -6.18 4.74 -8.89
C ILE A 183 -6.96 5.92 -8.30
N PHE A 184 -6.25 6.79 -7.61
CA PHE A 184 -6.78 7.95 -6.91
C PHE A 184 -6.17 9.21 -7.50
N LEU A 185 -7.00 10.19 -7.77
CA LEU A 185 -6.60 11.53 -8.18
C LEU A 185 -7.00 12.48 -7.05
N GLY A 186 -6.06 13.29 -6.56
CA GLY A 186 -6.33 14.32 -5.56
C GLY A 186 -5.85 15.67 -6.06
N ASP A 187 -6.43 16.73 -5.51
CA ASP A 187 -5.93 18.10 -5.68
C ASP A 187 -4.78 18.39 -4.70
N SER A 188 -4.65 17.55 -3.67
CA SER A 188 -3.54 17.54 -2.72
C SER A 188 -3.16 16.11 -2.30
N PRO A 189 -1.96 15.91 -1.72
CA PRO A 189 -1.58 14.63 -1.11
C PRO A 189 -2.56 14.14 -0.03
N ASP A 190 -3.15 15.06 0.73
CA ASP A 190 -4.12 14.73 1.77
C ASP A 190 -5.42 14.16 1.18
N ASP A 191 -5.88 14.68 0.04
CA ASP A 191 -7.07 14.16 -0.64
C ASP A 191 -6.86 12.73 -1.14
N VAL A 192 -5.66 12.40 -1.61
CA VAL A 192 -5.32 11.03 -2.02
C VAL A 192 -5.35 10.09 -0.81
N LEU A 193 -4.75 10.48 0.31
CA LEU A 193 -4.76 9.68 1.53
C LEU A 193 -6.17 9.54 2.11
N ARG A 194 -6.99 10.59 2.03
CA ARG A 194 -8.39 10.54 2.46
C ARG A 194 -9.19 9.52 1.63
N GLN A 195 -9.05 9.54 0.31
CA GLN A 195 -9.69 8.56 -0.57
C GLN A 195 -9.18 7.13 -0.34
N PHE A 196 -7.88 6.98 -0.12
CA PHE A 196 -7.28 5.67 0.17
C PHE A 196 -7.80 5.10 1.49
N THR A 197 -7.80 5.90 2.57
CA THR A 197 -8.32 5.47 3.88
C THR A 197 -9.84 5.34 3.91
N GLU A 198 -10.57 6.04 3.05
CA GLU A 198 -11.98 5.74 2.81
C GLU A 198 -12.14 4.34 2.22
N LEU A 199 -11.28 3.94 1.27
CA LEU A 199 -11.37 2.63 0.63
C LEU A 199 -10.95 1.47 1.56
N VAL A 200 -9.83 1.60 2.26
CA VAL A 200 -9.27 0.49 3.07
C VAL A 200 -9.77 0.49 4.52
N GLY A 201 -10.56 1.49 4.90
CA GLY A 201 -11.01 1.72 6.26
C GLY A 201 -10.21 2.82 6.96
N ARG A 202 -10.92 3.72 7.64
CA ARG A 202 -10.30 4.80 8.42
C ARG A 202 -9.60 4.23 9.66
N PRO A 203 -8.45 4.79 10.08
CA PRO A 203 -7.81 4.39 11.32
C PRO A 203 -8.77 4.46 12.51
N ALA A 204 -8.72 3.44 13.38
CA ALA A 204 -9.53 3.42 14.59
C ALA A 204 -9.16 4.59 15.52
N MET A 205 -10.17 5.23 16.11
CA MET A 205 -9.94 6.28 17.10
C MET A 205 -9.27 5.67 18.34
N PRO A 206 -8.04 6.07 18.71
CA PRO A 206 -7.39 5.55 19.90
C PRO A 206 -8.12 6.05 21.16
N PRO A 207 -8.16 5.25 22.24
CA PRO A 207 -8.63 5.75 23.52
C PRO A 207 -7.66 6.81 24.05
N LEU A 208 -8.16 7.79 24.80
CA LEU A 208 -7.37 8.97 25.21
C LEU A 208 -6.08 8.60 25.96
N TRP A 209 -6.13 7.57 26.81
CA TRP A 209 -4.95 7.12 27.58
C TRP A 209 -3.82 6.61 26.69
N ALA A 210 -4.10 6.14 25.47
CA ALA A 210 -3.10 5.62 24.54
C ALA A 210 -2.24 6.72 23.90
N LEU A 211 -2.63 7.99 24.06
CA LEU A 211 -1.85 9.15 23.63
C LEU A 211 -0.84 9.61 24.70
N GLY A 212 -0.89 9.02 25.90
CA GLY A 212 0.05 9.34 26.98
C GLY A 212 1.39 8.63 26.83
N HIS A 213 2.28 8.90 27.79
CA HIS A 213 3.58 8.26 27.83
C HIS A 213 3.47 6.79 28.27
N HIS A 214 4.06 5.90 27.48
CA HIS A 214 4.06 4.45 27.70
C HIS A 214 5.46 3.96 28.04
N VAL A 215 5.55 3.07 29.03
CA VAL A 215 6.82 2.41 29.41
C VAL A 215 6.71 0.91 29.10
N SER A 216 7.77 0.33 28.53
CA SER A 216 7.84 -1.11 28.27
C SER A 216 9.01 -1.73 29.03
N VAL A 217 8.74 -2.76 29.83
CA VAL A 217 9.72 -3.48 30.63
C VAL A 217 9.94 -4.90 30.09
N ALA A 218 11.15 -5.43 30.28
CA ALA A 218 11.47 -6.79 29.89
C ALA A 218 10.80 -7.83 30.82
N ALA A 219 10.68 -9.07 30.34
CA ALA A 219 9.96 -10.14 31.02
C ALA A 219 10.62 -10.62 32.32
N ASP A 220 11.94 -10.48 32.40
CA ASP A 220 12.80 -10.92 33.51
C ASP A 220 12.89 -9.91 34.66
N VAL A 221 12.24 -8.75 34.51
CA VAL A 221 12.20 -7.72 35.54
C VAL A 221 11.20 -8.09 36.62
N GLU A 222 11.64 -8.15 37.86
CA GLU A 222 10.75 -8.38 39.00
C GLU A 222 9.73 -7.24 39.16
N ILE A 223 8.51 -7.60 39.55
CA ILE A 223 7.42 -6.64 39.80
C ILE A 223 7.84 -5.54 40.80
N SER A 224 8.67 -5.88 41.79
CA SER A 224 9.23 -4.94 42.78
C SER A 224 10.02 -3.80 42.12
N GLN A 225 10.78 -4.12 41.07
CA GLN A 225 11.59 -3.17 40.32
C GLN A 225 10.73 -2.29 39.41
N VAL A 226 9.64 -2.84 38.84
CA VAL A 226 8.65 -2.08 38.08
C VAL A 226 8.00 -1.01 38.96
N TRP A 227 7.59 -1.37 40.19
CA TRP A 227 7.03 -0.41 41.14
C TRP A 227 8.02 0.70 41.51
N ARG A 228 9.28 0.35 41.75
CA ARG A 228 10.32 1.32 42.04
C ARG A 228 10.52 2.30 40.88
N LEU A 229 10.52 1.80 39.64
CA LEU A 229 10.60 2.64 38.44
C LEU A 229 9.44 3.63 38.38
N LEU A 230 8.21 3.19 38.63
CA LEU A 230 7.05 4.07 38.62
C LEU A 230 7.11 5.15 39.69
N GLN A 231 7.55 4.79 40.89
CA GLN A 231 7.73 5.75 41.96
C GLN A 231 8.75 6.82 41.57
N MET A 232 9.89 6.41 41.00
CA MET A 232 10.92 7.35 40.53
C MET A 232 10.40 8.28 39.42
N LEU A 233 9.63 7.75 38.46
CA LEU A 233 9.05 8.55 37.37
C LEU A 233 8.03 9.56 37.92
N ASN A 234 7.16 9.13 38.84
CA ASN A 234 6.18 10.00 39.48
C ASN A 234 6.84 11.10 40.33
N GLU A 235 7.85 10.76 41.13
CA GLU A 235 8.64 11.73 41.91
C GLU A 235 9.38 12.75 41.01
N SER A 236 9.71 12.35 39.77
CA SER A 236 10.31 13.22 38.76
C SER A 236 9.29 14.04 37.96
N GLY A 237 8.00 13.91 38.26
CA GLY A 237 6.92 14.60 37.53
C GLY A 237 6.64 14.03 36.13
N ILE A 238 7.07 12.80 35.84
CA ILE A 238 6.81 12.10 34.59
C ILE A 238 5.57 11.21 34.78
N GLU A 239 4.45 11.63 34.17
CA GLU A 239 3.23 10.85 34.18
C GLU A 239 3.33 9.68 33.18
N VAL A 240 2.93 8.48 33.61
CA VAL A 240 2.92 7.26 32.80
C VAL A 240 1.49 6.73 32.76
N LEU A 241 0.90 6.62 31.57
CA LEU A 241 -0.49 6.16 31.41
C LEU A 241 -0.60 4.66 31.09
N CYS A 242 0.48 4.03 30.62
CA CYS A 242 0.50 2.61 30.31
C CYS A 242 1.86 1.97 30.58
N ILE A 243 1.85 0.77 31.12
CA ILE A 243 3.03 -0.09 31.26
C ILE A 243 2.76 -1.37 30.50
N SER A 244 3.68 -1.74 29.62
CA SER A 244 3.68 -3.05 28.97
C SER A 244 4.82 -3.91 29.52
N ILE A 245 4.52 -5.18 29.83
CA ILE A 245 5.51 -6.18 30.19
C ILE A 245 5.68 -7.07 28.96
N LYS A 246 6.93 -7.20 28.48
CA LYS A 246 7.23 -8.06 27.34
C LYS A 246 7.12 -9.53 27.75
N GLU A 247 6.76 -10.36 26.78
CA GLU A 247 6.74 -11.81 26.96
C GLU A 247 8.17 -12.39 26.95
N SER A 248 8.44 -13.37 27.83
CA SER A 248 9.74 -14.04 27.89
C SER A 248 9.98 -14.86 26.63
N GLN A 249 11.16 -14.73 26.03
CA GLN A 249 11.50 -15.41 24.78
C GLN A 249 12.14 -16.79 25.01
N THR A 250 12.38 -17.18 26.27
CA THR A 250 13.16 -18.37 26.63
C THR A 250 12.31 -19.53 27.15
N GLU A 251 11.05 -19.29 27.52
CA GLU A 251 10.13 -20.32 28.01
C GLU A 251 9.13 -20.72 26.92
N ASN A 252 8.75 -22.00 26.89
CA ASN A 252 7.62 -22.47 26.09
C ASN A 252 6.33 -21.92 26.70
N LEU A 253 6.07 -20.64 26.46
CA LEU A 253 4.90 -19.96 26.99
C LEU A 253 3.67 -20.35 26.18
N GLN A 254 2.61 -20.72 26.89
CA GLN A 254 1.29 -20.86 26.29
C GLN A 254 0.55 -19.54 26.45
N PRO A 255 -0.16 -19.06 25.42
CA PRO A 255 -1.05 -17.92 25.57
C PRO A 255 -2.01 -18.16 26.75
N MET A 256 -2.15 -17.15 27.62
CA MET A 256 -3.06 -17.17 28.78
C MET A 256 -2.68 -18.13 29.93
N THR A 257 -1.41 -18.54 30.06
CA THR A 257 -0.94 -19.12 31.33
C THR A 257 -0.45 -18.01 32.26
N LEU A 258 -1.10 -17.88 33.43
CA LEU A 258 -0.70 -17.04 34.55
C LEU A 258 0.34 -17.75 35.43
#